data_AF-A0A523HJT3-F1
#
_entry.id   AF-A0A523HJT3-F1
#
_cell.length_a   1.000
_cell.length_b   1.000
_cell.length_c   1.000
_cell.angle_alpha   90.00
_cell.angle_beta   90.00
_cell.angle_gamma   90.00
#
_symmetry.space_group_name_H-M   'P 1'
#
loop_
_entity.id
_entity.type
_entity.pdbx_description
1 polymer ?
#
loop_
_entity_poly.entity_id
_entity_poly.type
_entity_poly.pdbx_seq_one_letter_code
_entity_poly.pdbx_strand_id
1 'polypeptide(L)'
;MKKENDVDRLEEIQVEVSRTFEAPLELLWKAWTEPEHFMKWYGPKGFTAPTCEIDLRVGGRHLWSMLSPDGKQMYSTGTYKEVVPMERLVYTDSYSDAEGNIISSAEMGLPTTMDV
;
A
#
# COMPACT_ATOMS: atom_id res chain seq x y z
N MET A 1 15.39 -41.92 -14.07
CA MET A 1 15.99 -40.59 -13.82
C MET A 1 14.89 -39.68 -13.32
N LYS A 2 14.93 -39.29 -12.03
CA LYS A 2 14.07 -38.25 -11.48
C LYS A 2 14.54 -36.91 -12.06
N LYS A 3 13.61 -36.09 -12.56
CA LYS A 3 13.80 -34.65 -12.63
C LYS A 3 13.00 -34.09 -11.47
N GLU A 4 13.68 -33.82 -10.36
CA GLU A 4 13.15 -32.90 -9.35
C GLU A 4 13.01 -31.54 -10.04
N ASN A 5 11.81 -30.98 -10.00
CA ASN A 5 11.57 -29.62 -10.45
C ASN A 5 12.03 -28.70 -9.32
N ASP A 6 13.12 -27.98 -9.56
CA ASP A 6 13.50 -26.73 -8.88
C ASP A 6 12.41 -25.67 -9.12
N VAL A 7 11.27 -25.82 -8.45
CA VAL A 7 10.49 -24.64 -8.05
C VAL A 7 11.12 -24.19 -6.74
N ASP A 8 12.32 -23.66 -6.85
CA ASP A 8 13.11 -23.16 -5.74
C ASP A 8 12.25 -22.15 -4.96
N ARG A 9 12.24 -22.33 -3.64
CA ARG A 9 11.53 -21.50 -2.68
C ARG A 9 11.77 -20.02 -2.98
N LEU A 10 10.73 -19.30 -3.38
CA LEU A 10 10.71 -17.86 -3.13
C LEU A 10 10.66 -17.71 -1.61
N GLU A 11 11.79 -17.43 -0.99
CA GLU A 11 11.82 -17.02 0.41
C GLU A 11 10.90 -15.81 0.55
N GLU A 12 10.01 -15.82 1.54
CA GLU A 12 9.10 -14.72 1.79
C GLU A 12 9.91 -13.47 2.13
N ILE A 13 9.97 -12.50 1.21
CA ILE A 13 10.62 -11.21 1.45
C ILE A 13 9.73 -10.41 2.40
N GLN A 14 10.19 -10.26 3.64
CA GLN A 14 9.49 -9.49 4.66
C GLN A 14 10.27 -8.22 5.01
N VAL A 15 9.56 -7.09 5.03
CA VAL A 15 10.08 -5.80 5.50
C VAL A 15 9.29 -5.38 6.74
N GLU A 16 10.00 -5.07 7.82
CA GLU A 16 9.41 -4.59 9.07
C GLU A 16 9.86 -3.14 9.35
N VAL A 17 8.89 -2.28 9.69
CA VAL A 17 9.14 -0.88 10.06
C VAL A 17 8.43 -0.60 11.37
N SER A 18 9.18 -0.13 12.38
CA SER A 18 8.65 0.24 13.69
C SER A 18 8.92 1.71 13.99
N ARG A 19 7.91 2.40 14.53
CA ARG A 19 8.02 3.80 14.95
C ARG A 19 7.11 4.11 16.14
N THR A 20 7.66 4.82 17.12
CA THR A 20 6.92 5.29 18.31
C THR A 20 6.41 6.72 18.11
N PHE A 21 5.18 7.00 18.54
CA PHE A 21 4.56 8.32 18.47
C PHE A 21 4.03 8.74 19.84
N GLU A 22 4.28 9.99 20.23
CA GLU A 22 3.67 10.62 21.41
C GLU A 22 2.30 11.22 21.03
N ALA A 23 1.35 10.36 20.66
CA ALA A 23 0.01 10.76 20.25
C ALA A 23 -1.05 9.78 20.76
N PRO A 24 -2.30 10.24 21.00
CA PRO A 24 -3.43 9.35 21.26
C PRO A 24 -3.62 8.34 20.13
N LEU A 25 -3.87 7.08 20.51
CA LEU A 25 -4.10 5.97 19.60
C LEU A 25 -5.27 6.23 18.63
N GLU A 26 -6.31 6.92 19.10
CA GLU A 26 -7.45 7.31 18.26
C GLU A 26 -7.02 8.18 17.08
N LEU A 27 -6.08 9.12 17.28
CA LEU A 27 -5.60 9.99 16.20
C LEU A 27 -4.76 9.20 15.19
N LEU A 28 -3.96 8.23 15.66
CA LEU A 28 -3.20 7.35 14.77
C LEU A 28 -4.15 6.46 13.97
N TRP A 29 -5.19 5.91 14.60
CA TRP A 29 -6.20 5.13 13.89
C TRP A 29 -6.87 5.95 12.78
N LYS A 30 -7.36 7.15 13.11
CA LYS A 30 -7.95 8.08 12.13
C LYS A 30 -6.99 8.44 11.00
N ALA A 31 -5.71 8.65 11.31
CA ALA A 31 -4.69 8.93 10.29
C ALA A 31 -4.56 7.83 9.22
N TRP A 32 -4.87 6.59 9.57
CA TRP A 32 -4.83 5.46 8.64
C TRP A 32 -6.18 5.12 8.01
N THR A 33 -7.30 5.43 8.67
CA THR A 33 -8.63 4.93 8.27
C THR A 33 -9.57 5.98 7.71
N GLU A 34 -9.28 7.27 7.92
CA GLU A 34 -10.11 8.38 7.44
C GLU A 34 -9.41 9.07 6.26
N PRO A 35 -10.00 9.11 5.05
CA PRO A 35 -9.35 9.65 3.85
C PRO A 35 -8.77 11.06 4.03
N GLU A 36 -9.51 11.95 4.68
CA GLU A 36 -9.12 13.33 4.93
C GLU A 36 -7.89 13.48 5.83
N HIS A 37 -7.59 12.46 6.64
CA HIS A 37 -6.40 12.42 7.48
C HIS A 37 -5.26 11.69 6.77
N PHE A 38 -5.54 10.58 6.10
CA PHE A 38 -4.56 9.83 5.32
C PHE A 38 -3.87 10.71 4.27
N MET A 39 -4.65 11.49 3.51
CA MET A 39 -4.14 12.35 2.44
C MET A 39 -3.19 13.46 2.92
N LYS A 40 -3.13 13.74 4.23
CA LYS A 40 -2.25 14.79 4.79
C LYS A 40 -0.83 14.33 5.06
N TRP A 41 -0.60 13.02 5.15
CA TRP A 41 0.70 12.48 5.57
C TRP A 41 1.24 11.38 4.65
N TYR A 42 0.39 10.72 3.88
CA TYR A 42 0.81 9.58 3.06
C TYR A 42 1.74 10.01 1.92
N GLY A 43 2.76 9.17 1.70
CA GLY A 43 3.76 9.33 0.67
C GLY A 43 5.11 9.88 1.16
N PRO A 44 6.18 9.76 0.35
CA PRO A 44 7.49 10.31 0.68
C PRO A 44 7.49 11.84 0.79
N LYS A 45 8.53 12.39 1.41
CA LYS A 45 8.71 13.85 1.49
C LYS A 45 8.68 14.47 0.07
N GLY A 46 7.83 15.49 -0.10
CA GLY A 46 7.66 16.22 -1.36
C GLY A 46 6.51 15.69 -2.22
N PHE A 47 5.97 14.51 -1.92
CA PHE A 47 4.77 13.99 -2.57
C PHE A 47 3.50 14.55 -1.90
N THR A 48 2.41 14.53 -2.65
CA THR A 48 1.06 14.74 -2.11
C THR A 48 0.19 13.51 -2.38
N ALA A 49 -0.93 13.38 -1.67
CA ALA A 49 -1.90 12.29 -1.86
C ALA A 49 -3.25 12.86 -2.31
N PRO A 50 -3.49 13.03 -3.61
CA PRO A 50 -4.68 13.74 -4.11
C PRO A 50 -5.96 12.88 -4.14
N THR A 51 -5.86 11.56 -3.97
CA THR A 51 -7.00 10.65 -3.95
C THR A 51 -6.86 9.67 -2.80
N CYS A 52 -7.96 9.43 -2.08
CA CYS A 52 -8.07 8.35 -1.12
C CYS A 52 -9.53 7.95 -0.96
N GLU A 53 -9.84 6.70 -1.26
CA GLU A 53 -11.11 6.04 -1.05
C GLU A 53 -10.88 4.83 -0.14
N ILE A 54 -11.72 4.70 0.89
CA ILE A 54 -11.60 3.65 1.90
C ILE A 54 -12.98 3.06 2.17
N ASP A 55 -13.17 1.77 1.88
CA ASP A 55 -14.27 0.95 2.40
C ASP A 55 -13.75 0.12 3.58
N LEU A 56 -13.78 0.70 4.79
CA LEU A 56 -13.12 0.16 5.99
C LEU A 56 -13.91 -1.00 6.63
N ARG A 57 -13.88 -2.15 5.97
CA ARG A 57 -14.41 -3.43 6.49
C ARG A 57 -13.64 -4.59 5.87
N VAL A 58 -13.67 -5.75 6.49
CA VAL A 58 -13.09 -6.97 5.89
C VAL A 58 -13.74 -7.23 4.53
N GLY A 59 -12.90 -7.40 3.50
CA GLY A 59 -13.33 -7.53 2.10
C GLY A 59 -13.60 -6.21 1.38
N GLY A 60 -13.60 -5.08 2.10
CA GLY A 60 -13.67 -3.74 1.52
C GLY A 60 -12.36 -3.37 0.82
N ARG A 61 -12.45 -2.44 -0.13
CA ARG A 61 -11.35 -2.01 -1.00
C ARG A 61 -10.86 -0.61 -0.60
N HIS A 62 -9.56 -0.39 -0.79
CA HIS A 62 -8.97 0.95 -0.79
C HIS A 62 -8.47 1.33 -2.19
N LEU A 63 -8.44 2.62 -2.47
CA LEU A 63 -7.83 3.19 -3.66
C LEU A 63 -7.25 4.55 -3.29
N TRP A 64 -5.95 4.73 -3.44
CA TRP A 64 -5.31 6.01 -3.19
C TRP A 64 -4.23 6.30 -4.22
N SER A 65 -3.86 7.57 -4.33
CA SER A 65 -2.79 7.99 -5.22
C SER A 65 -1.74 8.84 -4.51
N MET A 66 -0.55 8.84 -5.09
CA MET A 66 0.52 9.76 -4.77
C MET A 66 0.88 10.56 -6.02
N LEU A 67 1.11 11.86 -5.85
CA LEU A 67 1.61 12.76 -6.88
C LEU A 67 3.02 13.20 -6.50
N SER A 68 3.97 12.94 -7.38
CA SER A 68 5.37 13.34 -7.22
C SER A 68 5.59 14.81 -7.57
N PRO A 69 6.71 15.42 -7.12
CA PRO A 69 7.06 16.80 -7.47
C PRO A 69 7.19 17.09 -8.97
N ASP A 70 7.53 16.08 -9.77
CA ASP A 70 7.64 16.17 -11.24
C ASP A 70 6.31 15.92 -11.97
N GLY A 71 5.21 15.74 -11.22
CA GLY A 71 3.86 15.63 -11.77
C GLY A 71 3.42 14.21 -12.16
N LYS A 72 4.21 13.18 -11.84
CA LYS A 72 3.82 11.78 -12.05
C LYS A 72 2.84 11.35 -10.96
N GLN A 73 1.66 10.92 -11.36
CA GLN A 73 0.67 10.34 -10.46
C GLN A 73 0.72 8.81 -10.50
N MET A 74 0.68 8.18 -9.34
CA MET A 74 0.71 6.73 -9.18
C MET A 74 -0.44 6.32 -8.27
N TYR A 75 -1.17 5.26 -8.66
CA TYR A 75 -2.29 4.73 -7.90
C TYR A 75 -1.92 3.37 -7.29
N SER A 76 -2.53 3.12 -6.14
CA SER A 76 -2.45 1.85 -5.44
C SER A 76 -3.84 1.44 -4.97
N THR A 77 -4.10 0.13 -4.97
CA THR A 77 -5.35 -0.45 -4.50
C THR A 77 -5.10 -1.74 -3.74
N GLY A 78 -6.10 -2.18 -2.98
CA GLY A 78 -6.05 -3.46 -2.30
C GLY A 78 -7.25 -3.72 -1.43
N THR A 79 -7.25 -4.85 -0.73
CA THR A 79 -8.38 -5.34 0.05
C THR A 79 -8.02 -5.48 1.52
N TYR A 80 -8.86 -4.96 2.40
CA TYR A 80 -8.74 -5.18 3.84
C TYR A 80 -9.02 -6.65 4.19
N LYS A 81 -8.04 -7.30 4.81
CA LYS A 81 -8.12 -8.69 5.28
C LYS A 81 -8.57 -8.75 6.73
N GLU A 82 -8.12 -7.79 7.55
CA GLU A 82 -8.47 -7.70 8.96
C GLU A 82 -8.57 -6.23 9.39
N VAL A 83 -9.60 -5.92 10.18
CA VAL A 83 -9.84 -4.58 10.74
C VAL A 83 -10.22 -4.76 12.21
N VAL A 84 -9.27 -4.51 13.11
CA VAL A 84 -9.48 -4.49 14.56
C VAL A 84 -9.31 -3.05 15.03
N PRO A 85 -10.40 -2.34 15.38
CA PRO A 85 -10.36 -0.92 15.72
C PRO A 85 -9.30 -0.59 16.77
N MET A 86 -8.47 0.40 16.46
CA MET A 86 -7.39 0.90 17.32
C MET A 86 -6.30 -0.14 17.66
N GLU A 87 -6.23 -1.27 16.96
CA GLU A 87 -5.28 -2.33 17.28
C GLU A 87 -4.54 -2.82 16.04
N ARG A 88 -5.27 -3.14 14.95
CA ARG A 88 -4.68 -3.82 13.79
C ARG A 88 -5.43 -3.53 12.49
N LEU A 89 -4.66 -3.22 11.44
CA LEU A 89 -5.12 -3.16 10.06
C LEU A 89 -4.23 -4.08 9.23
N VAL A 90 -4.84 -5.00 8.48
CA VAL A 90 -4.14 -5.82 7.50
C VAL A 90 -4.84 -5.66 6.16
N TYR A 91 -4.09 -5.29 5.14
CA TYR A 91 -4.58 -5.13 3.77
C TYR A 91 -3.52 -5.56 2.77
N THR A 92 -3.95 -5.91 1.56
CA THR A 92 -3.05 -6.06 0.41
C THR A 92 -2.75 -4.69 -0.17
N ASP A 93 -1.62 -4.56 -0.85
CA ASP A 93 -1.25 -3.35 -1.59
C ASP A 93 -0.68 -3.75 -2.97
N SER A 94 -1.09 -3.04 -4.01
CA SER A 94 -0.73 -3.33 -5.39
C SER A 94 -0.86 -2.07 -6.22
N TYR A 95 0.02 -1.88 -7.21
CA TYR A 95 -0.14 -0.81 -8.19
C TYR A 95 -1.46 -0.98 -8.94
N SER A 96 -2.08 0.15 -9.27
CA SER A 96 -3.32 0.18 -10.04
C SER A 96 -3.39 1.35 -11.03
N ASP A 97 -4.42 1.32 -11.88
CA ASP A 97 -4.89 2.53 -12.56
C ASP A 97 -5.80 3.38 -11.63
N ALA A 98 -6.39 4.45 -12.19
CA ALA A 98 -7.23 5.40 -11.46
C ALA A 98 -8.61 4.82 -11.07
N GLU A 99 -9.03 3.75 -11.72
CA GLU A 99 -10.25 2.99 -11.44
C GLU A 99 -9.98 1.87 -10.40
N GLY A 100 -8.70 1.61 -10.14
CA GLY A 100 -8.18 0.63 -9.21
C GLY A 100 -8.22 -0.80 -9.76
N ASN A 101 -8.06 -0.95 -11.08
CA ASN A 101 -7.68 -2.22 -11.68
C ASN A 101 -6.19 -2.45 -11.43
N ILE A 102 -5.82 -3.64 -10.98
CA ILE A 102 -4.42 -3.97 -10.67
C ILE A 102 -3.61 -3.99 -11.96
N ILE A 103 -2.46 -3.31 -11.95
CA ILE A 103 -1.49 -3.27 -13.05
C ILE A 103 -0.15 -3.84 -12.60
N SER A 104 0.64 -4.35 -13.53
CA SER A 104 1.98 -4.85 -13.26
C SER A 104 2.99 -3.72 -13.04
N SER A 105 4.08 -4.03 -12.35
CA SER A 105 5.22 -3.10 -12.20
C SER A 105 5.86 -2.73 -13.55
N ALA A 106 5.82 -3.64 -14.54
CA ALA A 106 6.30 -3.39 -15.89
C ALA A 106 5.50 -2.29 -16.59
N GLU A 107 4.17 -2.28 -16.40
CA GLU A 107 3.28 -1.25 -16.95
C GLU A 107 3.51 0.12 -16.31
N MET A 108 4.06 0.17 -15.09
CA MET A 108 4.43 1.40 -14.40
C MET A 108 5.78 1.99 -14.85
N GLY A 109 6.47 1.31 -15.76
CA GLY A 109 7.82 1.67 -16.22
C GLY A 109 8.89 1.52 -15.14
N LEU A 110 8.60 0.73 -14.09
CA LEU A 110 9.57 0.39 -13.06
C LEU A 110 10.41 -0.81 -13.54
N PRO A 111 11.71 -0.85 -13.21
CA PRO A 111 12.55 -1.99 -13.57
C PRO A 111 11.94 -3.27 -12.96
N THR A 112 11.84 -4.33 -13.76
CA THR A 112 11.29 -5.62 -13.32
C THR A 112 12.21 -6.39 -12.38
N THR A 113 13.42 -5.88 -12.17
CA THR A 113 14.42 -6.35 -11.22
C THR A 113 14.89 -5.16 -10.38
N MET A 114 14.76 -5.25 -9.06
CA MET A 114 15.60 -4.45 -8.17
C MET A 114 16.97 -5.15 -8.12
N ASP A 115 17.93 -4.66 -8.89
CA ASP A 115 19.31 -5.08 -8.72
C ASP A 115 19.77 -4.57 -7.34
N VAL A 116 19.85 -5.48 -6.37
CA VAL A 116 20.46 -5.25 -5.04
C VAL A 116 21.93 -5.62 -5.05
#